data_AF-A0A1H3QAX7-F1
#
_entry.id   AF-A0A1H3QAX7-F1
#
_cell.length_a   1.000
_cell.length_b   1.000
_cell.length_c   1.000
_cell.angle_alpha   90.00
_cell.angle_beta   90.00
_cell.angle_gamma   90.00
#
_symmetry.space_group_name_H-M   'P 1'
#
loop_
_entity.id
_entity.type
_entity.pdbx_description
1 polymer ?
#
loop_
_entity_poly.entity_id
_entity_poly.type
_entity_poly.pdbx_seq_one_letter_code
_entity_poly.pdbx_strand_id
1 'polypeptide(L)'
;MVERRNSRAVCSVCGMPRAGYDRLGQRRFEFVPLWGIKTYLVYAPRRVDCPKCGVRVESMPWALGKRPLIQAMGWFLAGWAKRLSWKETAEVFRTSWESVFRSAEMAVQWGREHRDLSGVRA
;
A
#
# COMPACT_ATOMS: atom_id res chain seq x y z
N MET A 1 1.21 -13.61 6.17
CA MET A 1 2.10 -13.82 5.01
C MET A 1 3.48 -14.17 5.55
N VAL A 2 4.11 -15.22 5.01
CA VAL A 2 5.44 -15.66 5.44
C VAL A 2 6.39 -15.43 4.28
N GLU A 3 7.53 -14.79 4.54
CA GLU A 3 8.56 -14.59 3.52
C GLU A 3 9.14 -15.92 3.03
N ARG A 4 9.71 -15.94 1.82
CA ARG A 4 10.47 -17.12 1.38
C ARG A 4 11.68 -17.29 2.31
N ARG A 5 11.93 -18.51 2.77
CA ARG A 5 12.94 -18.85 3.78
C ARG A 5 14.33 -18.24 3.54
N ASN A 6 14.71 -18.00 2.29
CA ASN A 6 16.03 -17.46 1.90
C ASN A 6 15.96 -16.07 1.23
N SER A 7 14.83 -15.37 1.29
CA SER A 7 14.73 -14.03 0.69
C SER A 7 15.37 -12.97 1.58
N ARG A 8 16.29 -12.19 1.00
CA ARG A 8 16.82 -10.99 1.66
C ARG A 8 15.76 -9.90 1.69
N ALA A 9 15.67 -9.18 2.80
CA ALA A 9 14.87 -7.97 2.89
C ALA A 9 15.52 -6.85 2.08
N VAL A 10 14.69 -6.01 1.47
CA VAL A 10 15.13 -4.89 0.62
C VAL A 10 15.03 -3.61 1.42
N CYS A 11 16.05 -2.78 1.46
CA CYS A 11 15.97 -1.48 2.16
C CYS A 11 14.91 -0.58 1.52
N SER A 12 13.98 -0.05 2.32
CA SER A 12 12.92 0.86 1.83
C SER A 12 13.43 2.18 1.26
N VAL A 13 14.68 2.56 1.52
CA VAL A 13 15.27 3.84 1.05
C VAL A 13 16.11 3.63 -0.20
N CYS A 14 17.11 2.74 -0.17
CA CYS A 14 18.05 2.57 -1.29
C CYS A 14 17.70 1.42 -2.24
N GLY A 15 16.67 0.63 -1.94
CA GLY A 15 16.23 -0.48 -2.80
C GLY A 15 17.18 -1.68 -2.85
N MET A 16 18.28 -1.68 -2.10
CA MET A 16 19.26 -2.76 -2.10
C MET A 16 18.87 -3.89 -1.14
N PRO A 17 19.13 -5.17 -1.49
CA PRO A 17 19.03 -6.28 -0.55
C PRO A 17 20.04 -6.13 0.58
N ARG A 18 19.59 -6.37 1.81
CA ARG A 18 20.38 -6.20 3.05
C ARG A 18 20.13 -7.34 4.04
N ALA A 19 21.06 -7.46 4.99
CA ALA A 19 20.89 -8.38 6.11
C ALA A 19 19.72 -7.91 7.00
N GLY A 20 19.05 -8.88 7.63
CA GLY A 20 18.03 -8.58 8.63
C GLY A 20 18.69 -8.04 9.90
N TYR A 21 18.03 -7.07 10.53
CA TYR A 21 18.38 -6.57 11.85
C TYR A 21 17.47 -7.22 12.89
N ASP A 22 16.17 -6.90 12.85
CA ASP A 22 15.13 -7.50 13.68
C ASP A 22 13.75 -7.39 12.98
N ARG A 23 12.65 -7.56 13.74
CA ARG A 23 11.29 -7.34 13.25
C ARG A 23 10.52 -6.38 14.13
N LEU A 24 9.62 -5.63 13.51
CA LEU A 24 8.58 -4.90 14.21
C LEU A 24 7.43 -5.84 14.61
N GLY A 25 6.60 -5.35 15.52
CA GLY A 25 5.36 -6.03 15.90
C GLY A 25 4.44 -6.28 14.71
N GLN A 26 3.63 -7.33 14.82
CA GLN A 26 2.68 -7.71 13.79
C GLN A 26 1.65 -6.60 13.54
N ARG A 27 1.42 -6.26 12.28
CA ARG A 27 0.43 -5.28 11.83
C ARG A 27 -0.59 -5.91 10.90
N ARG A 28 -1.80 -5.35 10.89
CA ARG A 28 -2.87 -5.68 9.95
C ARG A 28 -2.94 -4.59 8.90
N PHE A 29 -3.01 -4.99 7.63
CA PHE A 29 -3.24 -4.11 6.50
C PHE A 29 -4.56 -4.53 5.84
N GLU A 30 -5.50 -3.59 5.68
CA GLU A 30 -6.79 -3.85 5.03
C GLU A 30 -6.57 -4.35 3.61
N PHE A 31 -7.19 -5.49 3.30
CA PHE A 31 -7.19 -6.13 2.00
C PHE A 31 -8.59 -6.00 1.37
N VAL A 32 -8.67 -6.28 0.07
CA VAL A 32 -9.95 -6.30 -0.66
C VAL A 32 -10.88 -7.33 -0.02
N PRO A 33 -12.12 -6.96 0.36
CA PRO A 33 -13.06 -7.90 0.95
C PRO A 33 -13.27 -9.12 0.06
N LEU A 34 -13.22 -10.31 0.66
CA LEU A 34 -13.47 -11.56 -0.05
C LEU A 34 -14.90 -12.00 0.26
N TRP A 35 -15.74 -12.10 -0.77
CA TRP A 35 -17.17 -12.42 -0.64
C TRP A 35 -17.93 -11.48 0.32
N GLY A 36 -17.53 -10.20 0.36
CA GLY A 36 -18.11 -9.21 1.27
C GLY A 36 -17.62 -9.31 2.72
N ILE A 37 -16.70 -10.23 3.02
CA ILE A 37 -16.11 -10.39 4.35
C ILE A 37 -14.84 -9.53 4.43
N LYS A 38 -14.70 -8.76 5.51
CA LYS A 38 -13.52 -7.90 5.71
C LYS A 38 -12.28 -8.75 5.96
N THR A 39 -11.25 -8.53 5.14
CA THR A 39 -10.01 -9.31 5.17
C THR A 39 -8.80 -8.42 5.42
N TYR A 40 -7.74 -9.03 5.97
CA TYR A 40 -6.51 -8.33 6.31
C TYR A 40 -5.30 -9.15 5.88
N LEU A 41 -4.30 -8.47 5.36
CA LEU A 41 -2.95 -9.02 5.27
C LEU A 41 -2.26 -8.78 6.60
N VAL A 42 -1.88 -9.87 7.28
CA VAL A 42 -1.18 -9.83 8.56
C VAL A 42 0.31 -10.09 8.33
N TYR A 43 1.14 -9.13 8.73
CA TYR A 43 2.58 -9.15 8.50
C TYR A 43 3.38 -8.46 9.61
N ALA A 44 4.54 -9.00 9.95
CA ALA A 44 5.51 -8.42 10.88
C ALA A 44 6.70 -7.88 10.07
N PRO A 45 6.76 -6.56 9.79
CA PRO A 45 7.78 -5.97 8.92
C PRO A 45 9.19 -6.23 9.45
N ARG A 46 10.07 -6.70 8.57
CA ARG A 46 11.50 -6.84 8.88
C ARG A 46 12.16 -5.47 8.86
N ARG A 47 13.11 -5.23 9.76
CA ARG A 47 14.07 -4.15 9.63
C ARG A 47 15.37 -4.71 9.08
N VAL A 48 16.00 -3.97 8.18
CA VAL A 48 17.30 -4.27 7.61
C VAL A 48 18.37 -3.44 8.28
N ASP A 49 19.54 -4.04 8.42
CA ASP A 49 20.75 -3.31 8.75
C ASP A 49 21.42 -2.81 7.46
N CYS A 50 21.14 -1.57 7.07
CA CYS A 50 21.68 -1.00 5.85
C CYS A 50 22.91 -0.13 6.18
N PRO A 51 24.12 -0.46 5.68
CA PRO A 51 25.33 0.31 5.97
C PRO A 51 25.27 1.75 5.43
N LYS A 52 24.44 2.03 4.41
CA LYS A 52 24.26 3.37 3.84
C LYS A 52 23.13 4.17 4.49
N CYS A 53 22.08 3.50 4.98
CA CYS A 53 20.83 4.17 5.39
C CYS A 53 20.51 4.01 6.88
N GLY A 54 21.31 3.23 7.62
CA GLY A 54 21.04 2.77 8.98
C GLY A 54 19.98 1.66 9.03
N VAL A 55 19.45 1.42 10.23
CA VAL A 55 18.36 0.45 10.45
C VAL A 55 17.07 0.99 9.83
N ARG A 56 16.52 0.28 8.85
CA ARG A 56 15.31 0.70 8.11
C ARG A 56 14.30 -0.44 7.99
N VAL A 57 13.02 -0.12 7.95
CA VAL A 57 11.99 -1.13 7.58
C VAL A 57 12.23 -1.56 6.14
N GLU A 58 11.97 -2.83 5.85
CA GLU A 58 12.04 -3.34 4.49
C GLU A 58 11.06 -2.65 3.55
N SER A 59 11.36 -2.68 2.25
CA SER A 59 10.43 -2.27 1.21
C SER A 59 9.24 -3.22 1.19
N MET A 60 8.05 -2.65 1.33
CA MET A 60 6.77 -3.34 1.22
C MET A 60 5.99 -2.70 0.07
N PRO A 61 6.28 -3.04 -1.20
CA PRO A 61 5.68 -2.36 -2.36
C PRO A 61 4.17 -2.56 -2.44
N TRP A 62 3.65 -3.59 -1.75
CA TRP A 62 2.22 -3.84 -1.62
C TRP A 62 1.54 -3.01 -0.51
N ALA A 63 2.27 -2.28 0.34
CA ALA A 63 1.70 -1.45 1.41
C ALA A 63 1.63 0.01 1.00
N LEU A 64 0.56 0.71 1.39
CA LEU A 64 0.41 2.15 1.14
C LEU A 64 1.04 2.99 2.26
N GLY A 65 2.36 3.11 2.20
CA GLY A 65 3.14 3.94 3.12
C GLY A 65 2.95 3.51 4.59
N LYS A 66 2.60 4.47 5.46
CA LYS A 66 2.38 4.20 6.89
C LYS A 66 0.96 3.70 7.20
N ARG A 67 0.03 3.81 6.24
CA ARG A 67 -1.38 3.48 6.42
C ARG A 67 -1.57 1.96 6.55
N PRO A 68 -2.56 1.50 7.31
CA PRO A 68 -2.87 0.08 7.42
C PRO A 68 -3.67 -0.40 6.19
N LEU A 69 -3.23 -0.08 4.97
CA LEU A 69 -3.87 -0.45 3.71
C LEU A 69 -2.85 -1.06 2.76
N ILE A 70 -3.28 -2.05 2.00
CA ILE A 70 -2.49 -2.55 0.87
C ILE A 70 -2.87 -1.83 -0.43
N GLN A 71 -1.95 -1.77 -1.37
CA GLN A 71 -2.11 -1.05 -2.64
C GLN A 71 -3.33 -1.55 -3.45
N ALA A 72 -3.59 -2.85 -3.46
CA ALA A 72 -4.76 -3.39 -4.15
C ALA A 72 -6.08 -2.93 -3.53
N MET A 73 -6.14 -2.77 -2.19
CA MET A 73 -7.31 -2.17 -1.53
C MET A 73 -7.46 -0.69 -1.92
N GLY A 74 -6.36 0.05 -2.05
CA GLY A 74 -6.40 1.41 -2.56
C GLY A 74 -7.01 1.50 -3.97
N TRP A 75 -6.53 0.69 -4.91
CA TRP A 75 -7.10 0.66 -6.27
C TRP A 75 -8.56 0.21 -6.28
N PHE A 76 -8.93 -0.75 -5.43
CA PHE A 76 -10.30 -1.20 -5.27
C PHE A 76 -11.22 -0.06 -4.81
N LEU A 77 -10.84 0.68 -3.76
CA LEU A 77 -11.62 1.82 -3.25
C LEU A 77 -11.71 2.95 -4.29
N ALA A 78 -10.62 3.25 -5.00
CA ALA A 78 -10.62 4.24 -6.08
C ALA A 78 -11.58 3.85 -7.22
N GLY A 79 -11.68 2.55 -7.53
CA GLY A 79 -12.62 2.03 -8.52
C GLY A 79 -14.09 2.20 -8.12
N TRP A 80 -14.41 2.08 -6.84
CA TRP A 80 -15.76 2.27 -6.30
C TRP A 80 -16.12 3.74 -6.06
N ALA A 81 -15.14 4.57 -5.74
CA ALA A 81 -15.29 6.02 -5.61
C ALA A 81 -15.73 6.72 -6.91
N LYS A 82 -15.65 6.03 -8.06
CA LYS A 82 -16.21 6.48 -9.35
C LYS A 82 -17.71 6.19 -9.52
N ARG A 83 -18.25 5.26 -8.71
CA ARG A 83 -19.61 4.71 -8.86
C ARG A 83 -20.53 5.08 -7.70
N LEU A 84 -19.96 5.27 -6.52
CA LEU A 84 -20.65 5.63 -5.29
C LEU A 84 -20.04 6.90 -4.69
N SER A 85 -20.78 7.58 -3.82
CA SER A 85 -20.18 8.62 -3.01
C SER A 85 -19.06 8.03 -2.14
N TRP A 86 -18.08 8.87 -1.76
CA TRP A 86 -16.98 8.39 -0.91
C TRP A 86 -17.46 7.93 0.47
N LYS A 87 -18.54 8.54 0.98
CA LYS A 87 -19.19 8.12 2.22
C LYS A 87 -19.80 6.73 2.09
N GLU A 88 -20.65 6.50 1.09
CA GLU A 88 -21.25 5.18 0.86
C GLU A 88 -20.19 4.12 0.58
N THR A 89 -19.14 4.45 -0.18
CA THR A 89 -18.01 3.53 -0.42
C THR A 89 -17.35 3.11 0.89
N ALA A 90 -17.10 4.07 1.80
CA ALA A 90 -16.51 3.78 3.10
C ALA A 90 -17.41 2.89 3.96
N GLU A 91 -18.72 3.16 3.97
CA GLU A 91 -19.72 2.41 4.73
C GLU A 91 -19.89 0.97 4.19
N VAL A 92 -20.05 0.80 2.88
CA VAL A 92 -20.21 -0.51 2.21
C VAL A 92 -19.01 -1.41 2.47
N PHE A 93 -17.79 -0.88 2.36
CA PHE A 93 -16.56 -1.67 2.58
C PHE A 93 -16.04 -1.61 4.01
N ARG A 94 -16.79 -1.00 4.93
CA ARG A 94 -16.47 -0.87 6.35
C ARG A 94 -15.04 -0.35 6.58
N THR A 95 -14.64 0.63 5.79
CA THR A 95 -13.34 1.31 5.87
C THR A 95 -13.55 2.78 6.25
N SER A 96 -12.47 3.55 6.43
CA SER A 96 -12.60 4.97 6.76
C SER A 96 -12.84 5.81 5.50
N TRP A 97 -13.60 6.90 5.64
CA TRP A 97 -13.77 7.89 4.57
C TRP A 97 -12.41 8.41 4.06
N GLU A 98 -11.46 8.66 4.96
CA GLU A 98 -10.10 9.09 4.59
C GLU A 98 -9.41 8.05 3.70
N SER A 99 -9.61 6.75 3.94
CA SER A 99 -9.02 5.70 3.11
C SER A 99 -9.54 5.76 1.68
N VAL A 100 -10.84 6.05 1.49
CA VAL A 100 -11.44 6.23 0.16
C VAL A 100 -10.88 7.48 -0.52
N PHE A 101 -10.89 8.62 0.18
CA PHE A 101 -10.34 9.88 -0.33
C PHE A 101 -8.91 9.73 -0.82
N ARG A 102 -8.04 9.15 0.01
CA ARG A 102 -6.61 9.00 -0.28
C ARG A 102 -6.35 7.98 -1.39
N SER A 103 -7.24 6.99 -1.53
CA SER A 103 -7.21 6.06 -2.65
C SER A 103 -7.58 6.76 -3.97
N ALA A 104 -8.57 7.66 -3.94
CA ALA A 104 -8.90 8.49 -5.10
C ALA A 104 -7.76 9.46 -5.46
N GLU A 105 -7.14 10.11 -4.47
CA GLU A 105 -5.94 10.95 -4.69
C GLU A 105 -4.80 10.14 -5.35
N MET A 106 -4.53 8.93 -4.85
CA MET A 106 -3.54 8.02 -5.43
C MET A 106 -3.83 7.75 -6.92
N ALA A 107 -5.08 7.46 -7.26
CA ALA A 107 -5.47 7.20 -8.65
C ALA A 107 -5.35 8.44 -9.55
N VAL A 108 -5.69 9.63 -9.03
CA VAL A 108 -5.53 10.90 -9.76
C VAL A 108 -4.06 11.20 -10.00
N GLN A 109 -3.22 11.07 -8.96
CA GLN A 109 -1.80 11.35 -9.07
C GLN A 109 -1.13 10.40 -10.08
N TRP A 110 -1.43 9.10 -9.98
CA TRP A 110 -0.99 8.13 -10.97
C TRP A 110 -1.45 8.50 -12.38
N GLY A 111 -2.73 8.88 -12.55
CA GLY A 111 -3.27 9.31 -13.83
C GLY A 111 -2.57 10.55 -14.40
N ARG A 112 -2.19 11.52 -13.56
CA ARG A 112 -1.43 12.71 -13.98
C ARG A 112 -0.02 12.35 -14.44
N GLU A 113 0.65 11.45 -13.73
CA GLU A 113 2.01 10.98 -14.07
C GLU A 113 2.05 10.16 -15.36
N HIS A 114 0.95 9.47 -15.71
CA HIS A 114 0.86 8.57 -16.85
C HIS A 114 -0.01 9.12 -17.99
N ARG A 115 -0.48 10.37 -17.91
CA ARG A 115 -1.28 10.98 -18.97
C ARG A 115 -0.39 11.36 -20.14
N ASP A 116 -0.74 10.86 -21.33
CA ASP A 116 -0.17 11.39 -22.57
C ASP A 116 -0.82 12.74 -22.90
N LEU A 117 0.03 13.73 -23.19
CA LEU A 117 -0.35 15.08 -23.57
C LEU A 117 0.04 15.42 -25.01
N SER A 118 0.54 14.43 -25.75
CA SER A 118 0.84 14.59 -27.16
C SER A 118 -0.42 15.11 -27.91
N GLY A 119 -0.27 16.24 -28.60
CA GLY A 119 -1.34 16.83 -29.41
C GLY A 119 -2.30 17.79 -28.68
N VAL A 120 -2.18 18.00 -27.36
CA VAL A 120 -2.97 19.04 -26.67
C VAL A 120 -2.35 20.42 -26.95
N ARG A 121 -3.14 21.34 -27.54
CA ARG A 121 -2.74 22.74 -27.82
C ARG A 121 -3.49 23.70 -26.88
N ALA A 122 -2.86 24.84 -26.60
CA ALA A 122 -3.38 25.91 -25.75
C ALA A 122 -4.52 26.70 -26.40
#